data_AF-A0A1F7X2A0-F1
#
_entry.id   AF-A0A1F7X2A0-F1
#
_cell.length_a   1.000
_cell.length_b   1.000
_cell.length_c   1.000
_cell.angle_alpha   90.00
_cell.angle_beta   90.00
_cell.angle_gamma   90.00
#
_symmetry.space_group_name_H-M   'P 1'
#
loop_
_entity.id
_entity.type
_entity.pdbx_description
1 polymer ?
#
loop_
_entity_poly.entity_id
_entity_poly.type
_entity_poly.pdbx_seq_one_letter_code
_entity_poly.pdbx_strand_id
1 'polypeptide(L)'
;MKKCNVPGCNNRIFSQGKCKYHLYKLPSYQKKLNKTSDRRKEDEKTYKRVCKQVDAASIRNRGFVQCFFCPQPILGVVDHHHVAGKQGISDNGINLYLDPQGIVPCHPSCHRPEQNGYHSLSLQEIQQQRYFRELMEKIKSVSIQKYTDWCIKLNINPDEPITDCLSGEY
;
A
#
# COMPACT_ATOMS: atom_id res chain seq x y z
N MET A 1 -29.48 50.14 -1.32
CA MET A 1 -28.45 49.08 -1.33
C MET A 1 -27.98 48.83 -2.76
N LYS A 2 -26.66 48.73 -2.99
CA LYS A 2 -26.13 48.50 -4.34
C LYS A 2 -26.37 47.06 -4.78
N LYS A 3 -26.80 46.88 -6.04
CA LYS A 3 -27.07 45.58 -6.69
C LYS A 3 -25.84 45.06 -7.44
N CYS A 4 -25.76 43.75 -7.61
CA CYS A 4 -24.72 43.08 -8.38
C CYS A 4 -24.59 43.66 -9.80
N ASN A 5 -23.37 43.94 -10.25
CA ASN A 5 -23.07 44.50 -11.58
C ASN A 5 -23.24 43.49 -12.74
N VAL A 6 -23.79 42.30 -12.46
CA VAL A 6 -24.02 41.27 -13.50
C VAL A 6 -25.40 41.52 -14.09
N PRO A 7 -25.54 41.67 -15.42
CA PRO A 7 -26.83 41.91 -16.07
C PRO A 7 -27.89 40.89 -15.62
N GLY A 8 -29.07 41.38 -15.24
CA GLY A 8 -30.18 40.55 -14.76
C GLY A 8 -30.06 40.05 -13.31
N CYS A 9 -28.99 40.36 -12.58
CA CYS A 9 -28.83 39.94 -11.19
C CYS A 9 -29.36 40.97 -10.19
N ASN A 10 -30.41 40.63 -9.46
CA ASN A 10 -31.00 41.50 -8.43
C ASN A 10 -30.40 41.32 -7.02
N ASN A 11 -29.43 40.42 -6.85
CA ASN A 11 -28.80 40.17 -5.56
C ASN A 11 -27.96 41.36 -5.08
N ARG A 12 -27.86 41.53 -3.77
CA ARG A 12 -27.02 42.55 -3.14
C ARG A 12 -25.53 42.30 -3.43
N ILE A 13 -24.75 43.36 -3.61
CA ILE A 13 -23.29 43.26 -3.73
C ILE A 13 -22.73 42.65 -2.44
N PHE A 14 -21.83 41.67 -2.61
CA PHE A 14 -21.04 41.08 -1.54
C PHE A 14 -19.62 41.64 -1.55
N SER A 15 -18.91 41.57 -2.68
CA SER A 15 -17.57 42.15 -2.87
C SER A 15 -17.27 42.34 -4.36
N GLN A 16 -16.32 43.22 -4.71
CA GLN A 16 -15.88 43.49 -6.10
C GLN A 16 -17.03 43.78 -7.09
N GLY A 17 -18.06 44.50 -6.64
CA GLY A 17 -19.23 44.80 -7.47
C GLY A 17 -20.15 43.59 -7.78
N LYS A 18 -19.87 42.41 -7.21
CA LYS A 18 -20.61 41.16 -7.48
C LYS A 18 -21.28 40.62 -6.23
N CYS A 19 -22.39 39.90 -6.41
CA CYS A 19 -23.01 39.12 -5.33
C CYS A 19 -22.19 37.86 -5.03
N LYS A 20 -22.43 37.23 -3.88
CA LYS A 20 -21.75 36.01 -3.42
C LYS A 20 -21.75 34.91 -4.51
N TYR A 21 -22.87 34.71 -5.19
CA TYR A 21 -23.01 33.71 -6.27
C TYR A 21 -22.12 33.99 -7.48
N HIS A 22 -22.07 35.24 -7.95
CA HIS A 22 -21.26 35.61 -9.12
C HIS A 22 -19.78 35.75 -8.78
N LEU A 23 -19.45 36.02 -7.52
CA LEU A 23 -18.07 36.03 -7.05
C LEU A 23 -17.48 34.62 -7.02
N TYR A 24 -18.22 33.60 -6.53
CA TYR A 24 -17.75 32.21 -6.50
C TYR A 24 -17.68 31.52 -7.87
N LYS A 25 -18.29 32.09 -8.90
CA LYS A 25 -18.11 31.64 -10.29
C LYS A 25 -16.82 32.16 -10.93
N LEU A 26 -16.13 33.11 -10.30
CA LEU A 26 -14.85 33.60 -10.82
C LEU A 26 -13.76 32.53 -10.68
N PRO A 27 -12.92 32.33 -11.71
CA PRO A 27 -11.80 31.39 -11.64
C PRO A 27 -10.84 31.68 -10.48
N SER A 28 -10.68 32.95 -10.09
CA SER A 28 -9.84 33.36 -8.95
C SER A 28 -10.42 32.97 -7.58
N TYR A 29 -11.73 32.78 -7.48
CA TYR A 29 -12.43 32.41 -6.25
C TYR A 29 -12.72 30.92 -6.14
N GLN A 30 -12.72 30.22 -7.27
CA GLN A 30 -12.63 28.77 -7.33
C GLN A 30 -11.22 28.37 -6.86
N LYS A 31 -11.00 28.32 -5.54
CA LYS A 31 -9.78 27.71 -4.99
C LYS A 31 -9.59 26.37 -5.67
N LYS A 32 -8.50 26.21 -6.44
CA LYS A 32 -8.07 24.89 -6.90
C LYS A 32 -7.86 24.07 -5.64
N LEU A 33 -8.78 23.15 -5.36
CA LEU A 33 -8.60 22.20 -4.28
C LEU A 33 -7.30 21.47 -4.58
N ASN A 34 -6.33 21.54 -3.66
CA ASN A 34 -5.16 20.69 -3.74
C ASN A 34 -5.66 19.25 -3.80
N LYS A 35 -5.33 18.51 -4.87
CA LYS A 35 -5.74 17.11 -5.04
C LYS A 35 -5.28 16.20 -3.89
N THR A 36 -4.27 16.66 -3.13
CA THR A 36 -3.62 15.94 -2.04
C THR A 36 -3.47 16.86 -0.84
N SER A 37 -3.87 16.39 0.35
CA SER A 37 -3.69 17.14 1.60
C SER A 37 -2.21 17.30 1.95
N ASP A 38 -1.86 18.36 2.68
CA ASP A 38 -0.46 18.57 3.09
C ASP A 38 0.03 17.47 4.02
N ARG A 39 -0.86 16.95 4.88
CA ARG A 39 -0.60 15.74 5.67
C ARG A 39 -0.19 14.56 4.78
N ARG A 40 -0.91 14.30 3.69
CA ARG A 40 -0.56 13.19 2.79
C ARG A 40 0.77 13.40 2.09
N LYS A 41 1.13 14.64 1.74
CA LYS A 41 2.46 14.94 1.19
C LYS A 41 3.57 14.66 2.20
N GLU A 42 3.33 14.96 3.48
CA GLU A 42 4.26 14.66 4.57
C GLU A 42 4.37 13.16 4.84
N ASP A 43 3.24 12.45 4.87
CA ASP A 43 3.19 11.00 4.98
C ASP A 43 3.98 10.34 3.83
N GLU A 44 3.81 10.80 2.58
CA GLU A 44 4.57 10.30 1.42
C GLU A 44 6.08 10.53 1.54
N LYS A 45 6.51 11.69 2.08
CA LYS A 45 7.94 11.95 2.35
C LYS A 45 8.47 11.00 3.41
N THR A 46 7.70 10.77 4.46
CA THR A 46 8.08 9.88 5.56
C THR A 46 8.13 8.43 5.09
N TYR A 47 7.14 7.99 4.34
CA TYR A 47 7.10 6.67 3.72
C TYR A 47 8.34 6.39 2.86
N LYS A 48 8.75 7.34 2.01
CA LYS A 48 10.00 7.21 1.24
C LYS A 48 11.24 7.05 2.10
N ARG A 49 11.29 7.69 3.28
CA ARG A 49 12.40 7.49 4.25
C ARG A 49 12.36 6.11 4.87
N VAL A 50 11.17 5.63 5.26
CA VAL A 50 10.97 4.29 5.83
C VAL A 50 11.37 3.21 4.82
N CYS A 51 10.97 3.34 3.56
CA CYS A 51 11.37 2.41 2.49
C CYS A 51 12.90 2.28 2.38
N LYS A 52 13.62 3.42 2.37
CA LYS A 52 15.09 3.42 2.35
C LYS A 52 15.70 2.75 3.60
N GLN A 53 15.07 2.86 4.76
CA GLN A 53 15.53 2.20 5.98
C GLN A 53 15.35 0.67 5.89
N VAL A 54 14.23 0.22 5.34
CA VAL A 54 13.96 -1.20 5.06
C VAL A 54 14.99 -1.75 4.08
N ASP A 55 15.25 -1.04 2.98
CA ASP A 55 16.24 -1.45 1.98
C ASP A 55 17.65 -1.54 2.59
N ALA A 56 18.05 -0.51 3.34
CA ALA A 56 19.34 -0.48 4.04
C ALA A 56 19.47 -1.61 5.07
N ALA A 57 18.40 -1.96 5.78
CA ALA A 57 18.41 -3.09 6.70
C ALA A 57 18.60 -4.41 5.95
N SER A 58 17.95 -4.59 4.80
CA SER A 58 18.12 -5.76 3.94
C SER A 58 19.57 -5.91 3.48
N ILE A 59 20.18 -4.82 3.00
CA ILE A 59 21.59 -4.79 2.59
C ILE A 59 22.52 -5.10 3.76
N ARG A 60 22.31 -4.51 4.94
CA ARG A 60 23.15 -4.80 6.11
C ARG A 60 23.10 -6.27 6.53
N ASN A 61 21.93 -6.90 6.41
CA ASN A 61 21.74 -8.27 6.88
C ASN A 61 22.15 -9.33 5.84
N ARG A 62 22.04 -9.03 4.54
CA ARG A 62 22.22 -10.02 3.45
C ARG A 62 23.24 -9.63 2.39
N GLY A 63 23.69 -8.38 2.38
CA GLY A 63 24.54 -7.81 1.33
C GLY A 63 23.77 -7.28 0.11
N PHE A 64 22.47 -7.56 0.00
CA PHE A 64 21.61 -7.13 -1.09
C PHE A 64 20.17 -6.93 -0.62
N VAL A 65 19.35 -6.22 -1.41
CA VAL A 65 17.90 -6.13 -1.18
C VAL A 65 17.24 -7.37 -1.79
N GLN A 66 16.68 -8.24 -0.96
CA GLN A 66 15.96 -9.42 -1.45
C GLN A 66 14.47 -9.13 -1.63
N CYS A 67 13.88 -9.63 -2.70
CA CYS A 67 12.44 -9.57 -2.90
C CYS A 67 11.72 -10.43 -1.85
N PHE A 68 10.60 -9.92 -1.34
CA PHE A 68 9.76 -10.68 -0.42
C PHE A 68 9.02 -11.85 -1.09
N PHE A 69 8.61 -11.68 -2.35
CA PHE A 69 7.77 -12.66 -3.06
C PHE A 69 8.56 -13.73 -3.82
N CYS A 70 9.86 -13.52 -4.07
CA CYS A 70 10.70 -14.48 -4.79
C CYS A 70 12.11 -14.52 -4.21
N PRO A 71 12.89 -15.60 -4.42
CA PRO A 71 14.23 -15.71 -3.84
C PRO A 71 15.26 -14.74 -4.40
N GLN A 72 14.96 -14.08 -5.52
CA GLN A 72 15.97 -13.35 -6.28
C GLN A 72 16.30 -11.99 -5.63
N PRO A 73 17.57 -11.54 -5.71
CA PRO A 73 17.94 -10.18 -5.36
C PRO A 73 17.24 -9.17 -6.28
N ILE A 74 17.00 -7.95 -5.78
CA ILE A 74 16.51 -6.83 -6.58
C ILE A 74 17.73 -6.07 -7.11
N LEU A 75 18.01 -6.21 -8.40
CA LEU A 75 19.17 -5.59 -9.06
C LEU A 75 18.88 -4.19 -9.63
N GLY A 76 17.67 -3.65 -9.41
CA GLY A 76 17.23 -2.39 -10.02
C GLY A 76 16.22 -1.65 -9.15
N VAL A 77 15.12 -1.21 -9.77
CA VAL A 77 14.07 -0.47 -9.06
C VAL A 77 13.43 -1.37 -8.01
N VAL A 78 13.53 -0.95 -6.74
CA VAL A 78 12.82 -1.58 -5.63
C VAL A 78 11.40 -1.00 -5.56
N ASP A 79 10.42 -1.88 -5.51
CA ASP A 79 9.04 -1.54 -5.13
C ASP A 79 8.80 -1.98 -3.69
N HIS A 80 7.78 -1.42 -3.02
CA HIS A 80 7.50 -1.69 -1.61
C HIS A 80 6.04 -2.09 -1.42
N HIS A 81 5.83 -3.23 -0.75
CA HIS A 81 4.52 -3.76 -0.44
C HIS A 81 4.19 -3.61 1.05
N HIS A 82 2.93 -3.27 1.36
CA HIS A 82 2.42 -3.19 2.73
C HIS A 82 1.70 -4.50 3.09
N VAL A 83 2.30 -5.34 3.94
CA VAL A 83 1.75 -6.69 4.28
C VAL A 83 0.50 -6.63 5.16
N ALA A 84 0.34 -5.58 5.96
CA ALA A 84 -0.80 -5.36 6.86
C ALA A 84 -1.79 -4.31 6.33
N GLY A 85 -1.70 -3.98 5.04
CA GLY A 85 -2.44 -2.86 4.46
C GLY A 85 -1.88 -1.48 4.88
N LYS A 86 -2.56 -0.42 4.43
CA LYS A 86 -2.12 0.97 4.60
C LYS A 86 -2.90 1.75 5.66
N GLN A 87 -3.93 1.14 6.26
CA GLN A 87 -4.89 1.81 7.13
C GLN A 87 -4.84 1.20 8.52
N GLY A 88 -4.89 2.05 9.54
CA GLY A 88 -4.90 1.64 10.94
C GLY A 88 -3.59 1.93 11.66
N ILE A 89 -3.50 1.39 12.88
CA ILE A 89 -2.39 1.56 13.81
C ILE A 89 -1.89 0.17 14.19
N SER A 90 -0.58 -0.05 14.20
CA SER A 90 0.02 -1.30 14.67
C SER A 90 -0.04 -1.42 16.19
N ASP A 91 0.25 -2.60 16.73
CA ASP A 91 0.27 -2.86 18.18
C ASP A 91 1.18 -1.90 18.96
N ASN A 92 2.18 -1.32 18.29
CA ASN A 92 3.12 -0.36 18.86
C ASN A 92 2.66 1.11 18.74
N GLY A 93 1.42 1.36 18.32
CA GLY A 93 0.89 2.72 18.17
C GLY A 93 1.36 3.44 16.90
N ILE A 94 1.95 2.73 15.93
CA ILE A 94 2.50 3.32 14.70
C ILE A 94 1.48 3.23 13.57
N ASN A 95 1.36 4.29 12.76
CA ASN A 95 0.52 4.25 11.55
C ASN A 95 1.03 3.13 10.61
N LEU A 96 0.14 2.20 10.23
CA LEU A 96 0.51 1.06 9.38
C LEU A 96 1.09 1.47 8.02
N TYR A 97 0.72 2.66 7.51
CA TYR A 97 1.34 3.21 6.31
C TYR A 97 2.85 3.49 6.46
N LEU A 98 3.30 3.74 7.68
CA LEU A 98 4.65 4.16 8.04
C LEU A 98 5.41 3.11 8.88
N ASP A 99 4.79 1.99 9.20
CA ASP A 99 5.41 0.96 10.04
C ASP A 99 6.45 0.17 9.21
N PRO A 100 7.76 0.26 9.53
CA PRO A 100 8.80 -0.46 8.79
C PRO A 100 8.63 -1.98 8.87
N GLN A 101 7.99 -2.52 9.92
CA GLN A 101 7.76 -3.97 10.04
C GLN A 101 6.67 -4.45 9.08
N GLY A 102 5.78 -3.55 8.67
CA GLY A 102 4.71 -3.82 7.72
C GLY A 102 5.08 -3.56 6.27
N ILE A 103 6.31 -3.11 5.98
CA ILE A 103 6.76 -2.74 4.64
C ILE A 103 7.88 -3.69 4.20
N VAL A 104 7.70 -4.33 3.05
CA VAL A 104 8.67 -5.28 2.49
C VAL A 104 9.10 -4.89 1.08
N PRO A 105 10.39 -5.03 0.73
CA PRO A 105 10.88 -4.75 -0.62
C PRO A 105 10.47 -5.88 -1.58
N CYS A 106 10.19 -5.53 -2.83
CA CYS A 106 9.76 -6.48 -3.84
C CYS A 106 10.13 -6.00 -5.26
N HIS A 107 10.25 -6.94 -6.20
CA HIS A 107 10.31 -6.58 -7.61
C HIS A 107 8.96 -5.99 -8.04
N PRO A 108 8.96 -4.95 -8.90
CA PRO A 108 7.73 -4.46 -9.53
C PRO A 108 6.91 -5.59 -10.17
N SER A 109 7.57 -6.53 -10.85
CA SER A 109 6.92 -7.66 -11.51
C SER A 109 6.27 -8.65 -10.56
N CYS A 110 6.82 -8.83 -9.36
CA CYS A 110 6.24 -9.72 -8.36
C CYS A 110 5.11 -9.07 -7.57
N HIS A 111 4.98 -7.74 -7.62
CA HIS A 111 4.01 -6.99 -6.83
C HIS A 111 2.80 -6.56 -7.66
N ARG A 112 3.04 -6.01 -8.86
CA ARG A 112 2.06 -5.26 -9.63
C ARG A 112 1.13 -6.16 -10.45
N PRO A 113 -0.18 -5.88 -10.48
CA PRO A 113 -1.14 -6.71 -11.20
C PRO A 113 -0.91 -6.67 -12.72
N GLU A 114 -0.41 -5.58 -13.28
CA GLU A 114 -0.13 -5.45 -14.72
C GLU A 114 0.97 -6.41 -15.20
N GLN A 115 1.72 -7.01 -14.28
CA GLN A 115 2.81 -7.95 -14.56
C GLN A 115 2.50 -9.35 -14.03
N ASN A 116 1.23 -9.64 -13.77
CA ASN A 116 0.76 -10.86 -13.11
C ASN A 116 1.42 -11.11 -11.74
N GLY A 117 1.69 -10.03 -11.00
CA GLY A 117 2.27 -10.10 -9.66
C GLY A 117 1.24 -10.47 -8.58
N TYR A 118 1.68 -10.47 -7.32
CA TYR A 118 0.87 -10.85 -6.14
C TYR A 118 -0.58 -10.34 -6.16
N HIS A 119 -0.80 -9.08 -6.55
CA HIS A 119 -2.13 -8.46 -6.56
C HIS A 119 -3.10 -9.00 -7.63
N SER A 120 -2.66 -9.80 -8.60
CA SER A 120 -3.53 -10.44 -9.59
C SER A 120 -3.79 -11.92 -9.29
N LEU A 121 -3.08 -12.52 -8.34
CA LEU A 121 -3.20 -13.95 -8.04
C LEU A 121 -4.49 -14.24 -7.27
N SER A 122 -5.18 -15.30 -7.66
CA SER A 122 -6.25 -15.91 -6.87
C SER A 122 -5.70 -16.56 -5.60
N LEU A 123 -6.58 -16.86 -4.64
CA LEU A 123 -6.17 -17.56 -3.42
C LEU A 123 -5.50 -18.91 -3.73
N GLN A 124 -6.02 -19.66 -4.72
CA GLN A 124 -5.46 -20.94 -5.12
C GLN A 124 -4.05 -20.78 -5.70
N GLU A 125 -3.82 -19.75 -6.52
CA GLU A 125 -2.48 -19.46 -7.06
C GLU A 125 -1.52 -18.98 -5.96
N ILE A 126 -2.00 -18.19 -4.99
CA ILE A 126 -1.23 -17.74 -3.82
C ILE A 126 -0.79 -18.94 -2.97
N GLN A 127 -1.69 -19.91 -2.74
CA GLN A 127 -1.39 -21.12 -1.95
C GLN A 127 -0.25 -21.95 -2.56
N GLN A 128 -0.03 -21.86 -3.86
CA GLN A 128 1.06 -22.53 -4.57
C GLN A 128 2.40 -21.77 -4.47
N GLN A 129 2.40 -20.52 -4.01
CA GLN A 129 3.60 -19.71 -3.93
C GLN A 129 4.48 -20.06 -2.73
N ARG A 130 5.79 -19.93 -2.92
CA ARG A 130 6.79 -20.18 -1.87
C ARG A 130 6.55 -19.34 -0.61
N TYR A 131 6.26 -18.05 -0.76
CA TYR A 131 6.07 -17.15 0.39
C TYR A 131 4.84 -17.53 1.23
N PHE A 132 3.82 -18.15 0.64
CA PHE A 132 2.67 -18.67 1.37
C PHE A 132 3.06 -19.89 2.21
N ARG A 133 3.85 -20.82 1.65
CA ARG A 133 4.42 -21.95 2.39
C ARG A 133 5.24 -21.48 3.59
N GLU A 134 6.19 -20.58 3.36
CA GLU A 134 7.05 -20.04 4.41
C GLU A 134 6.25 -19.35 5.51
N LEU A 135 5.18 -18.63 5.15
CA LEU A 135 4.25 -18.04 6.11
C LEU A 135 3.54 -19.11 6.94
N MET A 136 2.97 -20.14 6.32
CA MET A 136 2.25 -21.20 7.02
C MET A 136 3.17 -22.00 7.96
N GLU A 137 4.40 -22.32 7.53
CA GLU A 137 5.43 -22.94 8.38
C GLU A 137 5.82 -22.05 9.56
N LYS A 138 5.95 -20.74 9.33
CA LYS A 138 6.22 -19.78 10.41
C LYS A 138 5.06 -19.69 11.40
N ILE A 139 3.81 -19.68 10.93
CA ILE A 139 2.64 -19.70 11.80
C ILE A 139 2.63 -21.00 12.62
N LYS A 140 2.89 -22.15 11.99
CA LYS A 140 2.95 -23.47 12.62
C LYS A 140 4.02 -23.54 13.71
N SER A 141 5.22 -23.02 13.44
CA SER A 141 6.31 -23.02 14.42
C SER A 141 6.08 -22.09 15.62
N VAL A 142 5.27 -21.04 15.46
CA VAL A 142 4.90 -20.12 16.56
C VAL A 142 3.69 -20.64 17.36
N SER A 143 2.68 -21.19 16.68
CA SER A 143 1.46 -21.68 17.34
C SER A 143 0.72 -22.67 16.45
N ILE A 144 0.68 -23.93 16.89
CA ILE A 144 -0.08 -24.99 16.22
C ILE A 144 -1.57 -24.66 16.15
N GLN A 145 -2.14 -24.05 17.20
CA GLN A 145 -3.55 -23.64 17.20
C GLN A 145 -3.83 -22.59 16.12
N LYS A 146 -2.99 -21.54 16.02
CA LYS A 146 -3.16 -20.52 14.98
C LYS A 146 -3.02 -21.13 13.57
N TYR A 147 -2.09 -22.05 13.39
CA TYR A 147 -1.94 -22.76 12.12
C TYR A 147 -3.22 -23.51 11.75
N THR A 148 -3.77 -24.31 12.67
CA THR A 148 -5.02 -25.04 12.46
C THR A 148 -6.19 -24.10 12.13
N ASP A 149 -6.34 -23.00 12.86
CA ASP A 149 -7.38 -22.00 12.60
C ASP A 149 -7.26 -21.39 11.19
N TRP A 150 -6.04 -21.14 10.73
CA TRP A 150 -5.76 -20.64 9.39
C TRP A 150 -6.04 -21.69 8.32
N CYS A 151 -5.64 -22.96 8.53
CA CYS A 151 -5.94 -24.06 7.61
C CYS A 151 -7.46 -24.21 7.43
N ILE A 152 -8.24 -24.17 8.50
CA ILE A 152 -9.71 -24.23 8.44
C ILE A 152 -10.26 -23.05 7.63
N LYS A 153 -9.83 -21.82 7.93
CA LYS A 153 -10.30 -20.61 7.22
C LYS A 153 -9.99 -20.61 5.73
N LEU A 154 -8.85 -21.19 5.35
CA LEU A 154 -8.37 -21.24 3.97
C LEU A 154 -8.75 -22.54 3.25
N ASN A 155 -9.50 -23.42 3.92
CA ASN A 155 -9.89 -24.74 3.42
C ASN A 155 -8.67 -25.58 2.97
N ILE A 156 -7.62 -25.59 3.78
CA ILE A 156 -6.38 -26.35 3.59
C ILE A 156 -6.38 -27.54 4.55
N ASN A 157 -6.02 -28.73 4.07
CA ASN A 157 -5.83 -29.90 4.93
C ASN A 157 -4.54 -29.72 5.75
N PRO A 158 -4.60 -29.65 7.10
CA PRO A 158 -3.42 -29.40 7.94
C PRO A 158 -2.40 -30.56 7.93
N ASP A 159 -2.83 -31.76 7.55
CA ASP A 159 -2.04 -32.99 7.54
C ASP A 159 -1.38 -33.28 6.18
N GLU A 160 -1.79 -32.55 5.13
CA GLU A 160 -1.13 -32.65 3.82
C GLU A 160 0.13 -31.78 3.79
N PRO A 161 1.29 -32.35 3.38
CA PRO A 161 2.47 -31.53 3.15
C PRO A 161 2.19 -30.54 2.02
N ILE A 162 2.54 -29.27 2.22
CA ILE A 162 2.46 -28.28 1.15
C ILE A 162 3.59 -28.57 0.15
N THR A 163 3.30 -29.39 -0.85
CA THR A 163 4.31 -29.93 -1.77
C THR A 163 4.88 -28.85 -2.70
N ASP A 164 6.17 -28.98 -3.03
CA ASP A 164 6.83 -28.12 -4.01
C ASP A 164 6.31 -28.44 -5.42
N CYS A 165 5.56 -27.52 -6.01
CA CYS A 165 5.18 -27.59 -7.42
C CYS A 165 6.32 -27.17 -8.37
N LEU A 166 7.49 -26.76 -7.82
CA LEU A 166 8.57 -26.10 -8.57
C LEU A 166 9.93 -26.76 -8.32
N SER A 167 10.01 -28.09 -8.43
CA SER A 167 11.29 -28.79 -8.66
C SER A 167 11.74 -28.74 -10.14
N GLY A 168 11.18 -27.83 -10.95
CA GLY A 168 11.73 -27.51 -12.25
C GLY A 168 13.08 -26.85 -12.08
N GLU A 169 14.13 -27.62 -12.36
CA GLU A 169 15.52 -27.17 -12.44
C GLU A 169 15.60 -25.85 -13.23
N TYR A 170 16.16 -24.82 -12.59
CA TYR A 170 16.58 -23.56 -13.23
C TYR A 170 18.10 -23.55 -13.37
#